data_AF-A0A135UYL1-F1
#
_entry.id   AF-A0A135UYL1-F1
#
_cell.length_a   1.000
_cell.length_b   1.000
_cell.length_c   1.000
_cell.angle_alpha   90.00
_cell.angle_beta   90.00
_cell.angle_gamma   90.00
#
_symmetry.space_group_name_H-M   'P 1'
#
loop_
_entity.id
_entity.type
_entity.pdbx_description
1 polymer ?
#
loop_
_entity_poly.entity_id
_entity_poly.type
_entity_poly.pdbx_seq_one_letter_code
_entity_poly.pdbx_strand_id
1 'polypeptide(L)'
;MGTAAVLDAERKDRRRKDLDRQIEEVSNELANLVEKGQKKAPTKPPAGDIGNRYPGALKDHVRQNAEISEILDALGPSHKWQKTAATKADVDRLWEIYDLSPSNKVRGVDYDALMKELIEEEGVPIKHRQPRTVRQAKAAEVAARALVYRFLDAGDYMIGSEKMQTTREEVAKLTRSKLPIWHQCELSVEALNTCSLELNRVLRKIFDASTPLNVHHTIQSLCHNILTSPQALSIHTYNHLIAGLDKVGMHRLASEVVDSFFHGKLEPTQHTLVCILNHFKATHDVDGFAGFIARMTGKDQRGVNIRRKTHDEVATFFRIHGWAIRKDVVVGSHYVVERARLDEKIFAAIIEGMLAFSRLRAAVGAFAASITADLTISMRTISELLDCCARSLDRTAADAVLKALETKPELIGQAFTQENDQLYLARRIRSLLDICGREDESPTSVAPFLKKPVFSIVLSEEQKRVLHIARTAHAVGQTEWLLGHARHYIQRVKTGNAGTIRVKSGSSQMYMLWKATKLARPVPEVPPKPEMPSSQVRDIDWSAPNRLEEAPDTQLAQKHMSTSNIQSGFLSEKQSELPSQPESGVSQEPGEPSAWDRLEEAMETKPKKNKSKTKINEVLETIRIM
;
A
#
# COMPACT_ATOMS: atom_id res chain seq x y z
N MET A 1 -31.75 52.40 -44.82
CA MET A 1 -31.22 51.63 -43.67
C MET A 1 -30.05 50.68 -44.00
N GLY A 2 -29.62 50.50 -45.26
CA GLY A 2 -28.55 49.53 -45.59
C GLY A 2 -27.11 49.95 -45.27
N THR A 3 -26.78 51.25 -45.25
CA THR A 3 -25.40 51.74 -45.14
C THR A 3 -24.76 51.53 -43.77
N ALA A 4 -25.53 51.54 -42.67
CA ALA A 4 -24.98 51.33 -41.33
C ALA A 4 -24.50 49.88 -41.10
N ALA A 5 -25.19 48.89 -41.69
CA ALA A 5 -24.83 47.48 -41.55
C ALA A 5 -23.53 47.13 -42.29
N VAL A 6 -23.29 47.74 -43.45
CA VAL A 6 -22.05 47.55 -44.23
C VAL A 6 -20.83 48.12 -43.48
N LEU A 7 -20.96 49.31 -42.89
CA LEU A 7 -19.88 49.93 -42.11
C LEU A 7 -19.52 49.15 -40.84
N ASP A 8 -20.51 48.54 -40.16
CA ASP A 8 -20.26 47.68 -39.00
C ASP A 8 -19.63 46.33 -39.39
N ALA A 9 -20.01 45.77 -40.55
CA ALA A 9 -19.40 44.56 -41.10
C ALA A 9 -17.90 44.78 -41.41
N GLU A 10 -17.54 45.86 -42.09
CA GLU A 10 -16.13 46.21 -42.33
C GLU A 10 -15.35 46.40 -41.02
N ARG A 11 -15.95 47.06 -40.02
CA ARG A 11 -15.28 47.30 -38.73
C ARG A 11 -15.02 46.00 -37.97
N LYS A 12 -15.93 45.03 -38.05
CA LYS A 12 -15.76 43.69 -37.48
C LYS A 12 -14.70 42.88 -38.23
N ASP A 13 -14.64 42.97 -39.55
CA ASP A 13 -13.66 42.25 -40.36
C ASP A 13 -12.22 42.76 -40.14
N ARG A 14 -12.03 44.08 -40.06
CA ARG A 14 -10.74 44.69 -39.67
C ARG A 14 -10.30 44.21 -38.27
N ARG A 15 -11.22 44.21 -37.30
CA ARG A 15 -10.93 43.74 -35.93
C ARG A 15 -10.60 42.25 -35.85
N ARG A 16 -11.13 41.40 -36.75
CA ARG A 16 -10.71 40.00 -36.86
C ARG A 16 -9.28 39.89 -37.35
N LYS A 17 -8.95 40.57 -38.45
CA LYS A 17 -7.59 40.60 -39.03
C LYS A 17 -6.53 41.11 -38.05
N ASP A 18 -6.85 42.13 -37.24
CA ASP A 18 -5.97 42.62 -36.17
C ASP A 18 -5.73 41.57 -35.07
N LEU A 19 -6.76 40.79 -34.70
CA LEU A 19 -6.65 39.71 -33.71
C LEU A 19 -5.86 38.51 -34.25
N ASP A 20 -6.12 38.10 -35.49
CA ASP A 20 -5.41 37.00 -36.14
C ASP A 20 -3.90 37.31 -36.23
N ARG A 21 -3.57 38.56 -36.60
CA ARG A 21 -2.20 39.07 -36.59
C ARG A 21 -1.56 39.04 -35.19
N GLN A 22 -2.27 39.46 -34.15
CA GLN A 22 -1.75 39.41 -32.77
C GLN A 22 -1.49 37.97 -32.30
N ILE A 23 -2.35 37.02 -32.69
CA ILE A 23 -2.15 35.59 -32.39
C ILE A 23 -0.90 35.06 -33.11
N GLU A 24 -0.67 35.44 -34.36
CA GLU A 24 0.51 35.04 -35.13
C GLU A 24 1.81 35.66 -34.57
N GLU A 25 1.81 36.94 -34.20
CA GLU A 25 2.93 37.61 -33.53
C GLU A 25 3.27 36.92 -32.19
N VAL A 26 2.29 36.64 -31.33
CA VAL A 26 2.50 35.92 -30.05
C VAL A 26 2.96 34.47 -30.26
N SER A 27 2.45 33.77 -31.28
CA SER A 27 2.89 32.41 -31.62
C SER A 27 4.37 32.38 -32.04
N ASN A 28 4.79 33.38 -32.84
CA ASN A 28 6.17 33.53 -33.28
C ASN A 28 7.11 33.95 -32.13
N GLU A 29 6.66 34.80 -31.20
CA GLU A 29 7.42 35.10 -29.98
C GLU A 29 7.59 33.85 -29.09
N LEU A 30 6.53 33.05 -28.92
CA LEU A 30 6.57 31.82 -28.15
C LEU A 30 7.53 30.79 -28.77
N ALA A 31 7.50 30.60 -30.10
CA ALA A 31 8.43 29.75 -30.82
C ALA A 31 9.89 30.20 -30.61
N ASN A 32 10.16 31.49 -30.74
CA ASN A 32 11.47 32.09 -30.49
C ASN A 32 11.95 31.89 -29.03
N LEU A 33 11.04 31.96 -28.04
CA LEU A 33 11.36 31.72 -26.63
C LEU A 33 11.64 30.23 -26.35
N VAL A 34 10.91 29.32 -26.99
CA VAL A 34 11.16 27.87 -26.89
C VAL A 34 12.52 27.52 -27.49
N GLU A 35 12.87 28.06 -28.65
CA GLU A 35 14.16 27.81 -29.31
C GLU A 35 15.34 28.41 -28.52
N LYS A 36 15.21 29.65 -28.02
CA LYS A 36 16.21 30.29 -27.14
C LYS A 36 16.32 29.58 -25.78
N GLY A 37 15.25 29.00 -25.27
CA GLY A 37 15.20 28.28 -23.99
C GLY A 37 15.98 26.96 -23.96
N GLN A 38 16.23 26.32 -25.11
CA GLN A 38 16.86 25.00 -25.15
C GLN A 38 18.38 24.97 -24.85
N LYS A 39 19.07 26.12 -24.73
CA LYS A 39 20.55 26.16 -24.66
C LYS A 39 21.19 26.57 -23.32
N LYS A 40 20.43 26.74 -22.23
CA LYS A 40 21.01 26.91 -20.87
C LYS A 40 20.24 26.16 -19.78
N ALA A 41 20.50 24.86 -19.65
CA ALA A 41 20.21 24.14 -18.41
C ALA A 41 21.28 24.49 -17.35
N PRO A 42 20.92 24.93 -16.13
CA PRO A 42 21.89 25.25 -15.09
C PRO A 42 22.61 23.99 -14.59
N THR A 43 23.93 24.06 -14.50
CA THR A 43 24.82 23.00 -14.03
C THR A 43 24.72 22.82 -12.51
N LYS A 44 23.95 21.80 -12.10
CA LYS A 44 23.63 21.37 -10.72
C LYS A 44 22.71 22.30 -9.92
N PRO A 45 21.45 21.89 -9.64
CA PRO A 45 20.60 22.57 -8.67
C PRO A 45 21.03 22.25 -7.22
N PRO A 46 20.68 23.10 -6.23
CA PRO A 46 21.07 22.92 -4.83
C PRO A 46 20.50 21.65 -4.20
N ALA A 47 21.16 21.20 -3.12
CA ALA A 47 20.81 20.00 -2.36
C ALA A 47 19.44 20.12 -1.65
N GLY A 48 18.37 19.83 -2.41
CA GLY A 48 16.99 19.99 -1.97
C GLY A 48 15.98 20.06 -3.13
N ASP A 49 16.43 20.39 -4.35
CA ASP A 49 15.53 20.52 -5.50
C ASP A 49 14.78 19.20 -5.81
N ILE A 50 13.47 19.33 -5.97
CA ILE A 50 12.52 18.29 -6.37
C ILE A 50 12.96 17.61 -7.69
N GLY A 51 13.66 18.34 -8.58
CA GLY A 51 14.22 17.78 -9.82
C GLY A 51 15.29 16.70 -9.62
N ASN A 52 15.97 16.67 -8.46
CA ASN A 52 16.94 15.63 -8.11
C ASN A 52 16.30 14.37 -7.49
N ARG A 53 14.97 14.34 -7.29
CA ARG A 53 14.23 13.13 -6.90
C ARG A 53 13.76 12.39 -8.15
N TYR A 54 14.33 11.20 -8.33
CA TYR A 54 14.69 10.62 -9.63
C TYR A 54 13.47 10.17 -10.49
N PRO A 55 13.54 10.27 -11.84
CA PRO A 55 12.46 9.88 -12.75
C PRO A 55 12.39 8.35 -13.05
N GLY A 56 12.82 7.49 -12.12
CA GLY A 56 13.28 6.12 -12.44
C GLY A 56 12.36 4.94 -12.11
N ALA A 57 11.24 5.12 -11.41
CA ALA A 57 10.25 4.06 -11.18
C ALA A 57 9.03 4.17 -12.13
N LEU A 58 9.03 5.19 -13.00
CA LEU A 58 7.80 5.85 -13.44
C LEU A 58 7.78 6.24 -14.93
N LYS A 59 8.67 5.73 -15.78
CA LYS A 59 8.49 5.90 -17.24
C LYS A 59 7.31 5.08 -17.76
N ASP A 60 7.06 3.90 -17.19
CA ASP A 60 6.12 2.90 -17.74
C ASP A 60 4.87 2.67 -16.86
N HIS A 61 4.68 3.50 -15.81
CA HIS A 61 3.44 3.52 -15.04
C HIS A 61 2.34 4.24 -15.83
N VAL A 62 1.60 3.44 -16.60
CA VAL A 62 0.26 3.76 -17.15
C VAL A 62 -0.71 3.96 -15.97
N ARG A 63 -1.72 4.83 -16.12
CA ARG A 63 -2.84 4.90 -15.15
C ARG A 63 -3.47 3.50 -15.02
N GLN A 64 -3.80 3.08 -13.81
CA GLN A 64 -4.51 1.81 -13.62
C GLN A 64 -5.89 1.89 -14.29
N ASN A 65 -6.45 0.74 -14.73
CA ASN A 65 -7.85 0.71 -15.16
C ASN A 65 -8.73 1.21 -14.00
N ALA A 66 -9.56 2.22 -14.26
CA ALA A 66 -10.43 2.85 -13.28
C ALA A 66 -11.38 1.85 -12.60
N GLU A 67 -11.80 0.80 -13.32
CA GLU A 67 -12.68 -0.26 -12.82
C GLU A 67 -12.04 -1.04 -11.66
N ILE A 68 -10.71 -1.28 -11.71
CA ILE A 68 -9.96 -1.92 -10.61
C ILE A 68 -10.05 -1.04 -9.35
N SER A 69 -9.75 0.24 -9.53
CA SER A 69 -9.78 1.21 -8.44
C SER A 69 -11.19 1.31 -7.83
N GLU A 70 -12.22 1.38 -8.66
CA GLU A 70 -13.61 1.44 -8.20
C GLU A 70 -14.01 0.18 -7.41
N ILE A 71 -13.73 -1.03 -7.92
CA ILE A 71 -14.13 -2.27 -7.24
C ILE A 71 -13.37 -2.43 -5.91
N LEU A 72 -12.07 -2.14 -5.88
CA LEU A 72 -11.28 -2.26 -4.64
C LEU A 72 -11.63 -1.15 -3.63
N ASP A 73 -11.95 0.06 -4.08
CA ASP A 73 -12.48 1.11 -3.21
C ASP A 73 -13.91 0.77 -2.72
N ALA A 74 -14.71 0.04 -3.50
CA ALA A 74 -16.03 -0.44 -3.12
C ALA A 74 -16.02 -1.55 -2.05
N LEU A 75 -14.97 -2.38 -1.98
CA LEU A 75 -14.79 -3.39 -0.92
C LEU A 75 -14.99 -2.80 0.48
N GLY A 76 -14.54 -1.55 0.68
CA GLY A 76 -14.67 -0.87 1.97
C GLY A 76 -13.82 -1.48 3.09
N PRO A 77 -14.02 -1.02 4.33
CA PRO A 77 -13.35 -1.59 5.50
C PRO A 77 -13.80 -3.04 5.77
N SER A 78 -12.89 -3.83 6.35
CA SER A 78 -13.05 -5.23 6.76
C SER A 78 -14.42 -5.60 7.35
N HIS A 79 -14.99 -4.77 8.23
CA HIS A 79 -16.28 -5.02 8.87
C HIS A 79 -17.48 -5.07 7.90
N LYS A 80 -17.33 -4.58 6.66
CA LYS A 80 -18.34 -4.74 5.59
C LYS A 80 -18.25 -6.10 4.90
N TRP A 81 -17.11 -6.78 4.98
CA TRP A 81 -16.89 -8.06 4.31
C TRP A 81 -17.68 -9.12 5.07
N GLN A 82 -18.77 -9.61 4.47
CA GLN A 82 -19.59 -10.65 5.11
C GLN A 82 -18.76 -11.93 5.28
N LYS A 83 -18.79 -12.52 6.47
CA LYS A 83 -18.18 -13.84 6.69
C LYS A 83 -19.03 -14.88 5.97
N THR A 84 -18.40 -15.75 5.19
CA THR A 84 -19.04 -16.95 4.63
C THR A 84 -19.65 -17.75 5.78
N ALA A 85 -20.89 -18.22 5.61
CA ALA A 85 -21.48 -19.16 6.56
C ALA A 85 -20.61 -20.43 6.61
N ALA A 86 -20.37 -20.96 7.80
CA ALA A 86 -19.70 -22.24 7.94
C ALA A 86 -20.65 -23.34 7.46
N THR A 87 -20.14 -24.32 6.71
CA THR A 87 -20.89 -25.54 6.43
C THR A 87 -21.21 -26.26 7.74
N LYS A 88 -22.41 -26.84 7.84
CA LYS A 88 -22.70 -27.81 8.90
C LYS A 88 -21.94 -29.09 8.56
N ALA A 89 -21.44 -29.80 9.58
CA ALA A 89 -20.72 -31.06 9.40
C ALA A 89 -21.51 -32.12 8.59
N ASP A 90 -22.85 -32.05 8.60
CA ASP A 90 -23.72 -32.90 7.79
C ASP A 90 -23.57 -32.64 6.27
N VAL A 91 -23.34 -31.38 5.88
CA VAL A 91 -23.04 -31.01 4.48
C VAL A 91 -21.67 -31.53 4.09
N ASP A 92 -20.66 -31.38 4.95
CA ASP A 92 -19.31 -31.90 4.67
C ASP A 92 -19.31 -33.44 4.57
N ARG A 93 -20.12 -34.15 5.38
CA ARG A 93 -20.34 -35.60 5.26
C ARG A 93 -21.03 -36.00 3.94
N LEU A 94 -22.09 -35.27 3.55
CA LEU A 94 -22.75 -35.50 2.26
C LEU A 94 -21.81 -35.28 1.07
N TRP A 95 -20.75 -34.49 1.25
CA TRP A 95 -19.75 -34.27 0.21
C TRP A 95 -18.68 -35.35 0.13
N GLU A 96 -18.27 -35.88 1.28
CA GLU A 96 -17.36 -37.00 1.39
C GLU A 96 -17.98 -38.30 0.84
N ILE A 97 -19.24 -38.59 1.17
CA ILE A 97 -19.95 -39.79 0.71
C ILE A 97 -20.09 -39.85 -0.83
N TYR A 98 -20.20 -38.69 -1.49
CA TYR A 98 -20.52 -38.61 -2.92
C TYR A 98 -19.35 -38.15 -3.81
N ASP A 99 -18.13 -38.13 -3.26
CA ASP A 99 -16.88 -37.66 -3.91
C ASP A 99 -17.01 -36.25 -4.55
N LEU A 100 -17.79 -35.39 -3.89
CA LEU A 100 -17.98 -33.98 -4.30
C LEU A 100 -17.04 -33.03 -3.54
N SER A 101 -16.37 -33.52 -2.50
CA SER A 101 -15.45 -32.78 -1.63
C SER A 101 -14.48 -31.88 -2.40
N PRO A 102 -14.56 -30.55 -2.24
CA PRO A 102 -13.49 -29.65 -2.63
C PRO A 102 -12.25 -29.87 -1.77
N SER A 103 -11.09 -29.46 -2.27
CA SER A 103 -9.83 -29.67 -1.58
C SER A 103 -9.89 -29.02 -0.19
N ASN A 104 -9.86 -29.85 0.85
CA ASN A 104 -9.99 -29.40 2.24
C ASN A 104 -8.74 -28.67 2.77
N LYS A 105 -7.68 -28.61 1.97
CA LYS A 105 -6.49 -27.83 2.26
C LYS A 105 -6.66 -26.42 1.71
N VAL A 106 -7.11 -25.49 2.56
CA VAL A 106 -6.81 -24.07 2.38
C VAL A 106 -5.29 -23.99 2.28
N ARG A 107 -4.76 -23.67 1.09
CA ARG A 107 -3.33 -23.82 0.85
C ARG A 107 -2.60 -22.65 1.53
N GLY A 108 -1.68 -22.97 2.44
CA GLY A 108 -0.77 -21.98 3.00
C GLY A 108 0.03 -21.27 1.90
N VAL A 109 0.57 -20.09 2.21
CA VAL A 109 1.46 -19.36 1.29
C VAL A 109 2.59 -20.29 0.85
N ASP A 110 2.84 -20.35 -0.45
CA ASP A 110 4.01 -21.02 -1.00
C ASP A 110 5.24 -20.14 -0.82
N TYR A 111 5.80 -20.17 0.40
CA TYR A 111 6.97 -19.36 0.71
C TYR A 111 8.21 -19.79 -0.09
N ASP A 112 8.30 -21.03 -0.55
CA ASP A 112 9.44 -21.47 -1.37
C ASP A 112 9.35 -20.90 -2.79
N ALA A 113 8.15 -20.90 -3.41
CA ALA A 113 7.92 -20.18 -4.65
C ALA A 113 8.16 -18.67 -4.50
N LEU A 114 7.60 -18.03 -3.46
CA LEU A 114 7.79 -16.60 -3.21
C LEU A 114 9.27 -16.23 -3.00
N MET A 115 10.02 -17.03 -2.24
CA MET A 115 11.45 -16.78 -2.01
C MET A 115 12.28 -16.97 -3.28
N LYS A 116 11.89 -17.87 -4.19
CA LYS A 116 12.51 -17.96 -5.52
C LYS A 116 12.28 -16.69 -6.33
N GLU A 117 11.05 -16.16 -6.37
CA GLU A 117 10.73 -14.92 -7.08
C GLU A 117 11.49 -13.71 -6.50
N LEU A 118 11.68 -13.67 -5.18
CA LEU A 118 12.50 -12.63 -4.53
C LEU A 118 13.98 -12.69 -4.93
N ILE A 119 14.53 -13.88 -5.17
CA ILE A 119 15.90 -14.07 -5.70
C ILE A 119 16.00 -13.62 -7.17
N GLU A 120 14.94 -13.83 -7.96
CA GLU A 120 14.87 -13.35 -9.34
C GLU A 120 14.77 -11.80 -9.38
N GLU A 121 14.01 -11.19 -8.47
CA GLU A 121 13.89 -9.72 -8.33
C GLU A 121 15.22 -9.06 -7.90
N GLU A 122 15.99 -9.71 -7.02
CA GLU A 122 17.30 -9.25 -6.53
C GLU A 122 18.31 -8.96 -7.67
N GLY A 123 18.20 -9.66 -8.79
CA GLY A 123 19.07 -9.47 -9.95
C GLY A 123 18.87 -8.13 -10.68
N VAL A 124 17.78 -7.41 -10.41
CA VAL A 124 17.46 -6.13 -11.06
C VAL A 124 18.01 -4.97 -10.21
N PRO A 125 19.04 -4.23 -10.64
CA PRO A 125 19.71 -3.22 -9.80
C PRO A 125 18.86 -1.95 -9.61
N ILE A 126 18.39 -1.72 -8.37
CA ILE A 126 17.38 -0.69 -8.10
C ILE A 126 17.98 0.66 -7.66
N LYS A 127 18.34 1.46 -8.67
CA LYS A 127 19.05 2.75 -8.57
C LYS A 127 18.38 3.84 -7.72
N HIS A 128 17.12 3.68 -7.32
CA HIS A 128 16.35 4.70 -6.57
C HIS A 128 16.16 4.43 -5.08
N ARG A 129 16.68 3.32 -4.53
CA ARG A 129 16.34 2.85 -3.17
C ARG A 129 17.49 2.85 -2.15
N GLN A 130 18.65 3.40 -2.49
CA GLN A 130 19.78 3.53 -1.57
C GLN A 130 19.89 4.96 -1.01
N PRO A 131 20.37 5.16 0.23
CA PRO A 131 20.67 6.48 0.77
C PRO A 131 21.67 7.24 -0.11
N ARG A 132 21.28 8.42 -0.61
CA ARG A 132 22.13 9.26 -1.48
C ARG A 132 22.81 10.43 -0.73
N THR A 133 22.49 10.59 0.54
CA THR A 133 22.98 11.69 1.39
C THR A 133 23.33 11.16 2.77
N VAL A 134 24.31 11.79 3.42
CA VAL A 134 24.72 11.45 4.81
C VAL A 134 23.52 11.47 5.77
N ARG A 135 22.58 12.43 5.61
CA ARG A 135 21.34 12.50 6.41
C ARG A 135 20.44 11.28 6.18
N GLN A 136 20.31 10.78 4.94
CA GLN A 136 19.56 9.56 4.66
C GLN A 136 20.28 8.30 5.18
N ALA A 137 21.61 8.24 5.08
CA ALA A 137 22.40 7.11 5.59
C ALA A 137 22.27 7.01 7.12
N LYS A 138 22.39 8.13 7.83
CA LYS A 138 22.17 8.22 9.28
C LYS A 138 20.72 7.92 9.69
N ALA A 139 19.73 8.32 8.89
CA ALA A 139 18.33 7.97 9.14
C ALA A 139 18.08 6.46 8.97
N ALA A 140 18.70 5.83 7.96
CA ALA A 140 18.66 4.38 7.78
C ALA A 140 19.35 3.65 8.95
N GLU A 141 20.53 4.12 9.37
CA GLU A 141 21.28 3.58 10.52
C GLU A 141 20.44 3.57 11.80
N VAL A 142 19.72 4.68 12.07
CA VAL A 142 18.77 4.76 13.20
C VAL A 142 17.60 3.79 13.04
N ALA A 143 17.01 3.70 11.85
CA ALA A 143 15.90 2.78 11.58
C ALA A 143 16.30 1.30 11.75
N ALA A 144 17.50 0.92 11.32
CA ALA A 144 18.01 -0.44 11.46
C ALA A 144 18.33 -0.79 12.92
N ARG A 145 18.94 0.13 13.69
CA ARG A 145 19.08 -0.06 15.15
C ARG A 145 17.71 -0.20 15.83
N ALA A 146 16.73 0.63 15.47
CA ALA A 146 15.38 0.54 16.02
C ALA A 146 14.68 -0.80 15.69
N LEU A 147 14.86 -1.32 14.46
CA LEU A 147 14.38 -2.66 14.09
C LEU A 147 15.03 -3.76 14.93
N VAL A 148 16.35 -3.68 15.17
CA VAL A 148 17.05 -4.66 16.02
C VAL A 148 16.57 -4.60 17.48
N TYR A 149 16.34 -3.41 18.05
CA TYR A 149 15.75 -3.32 19.39
C TYR A 149 14.33 -3.90 19.44
N ARG A 150 13.49 -3.66 18.43
CA ARG A 150 12.18 -4.32 18.29
C ARG A 150 12.28 -5.84 18.20
N PHE A 151 13.29 -6.39 17.51
CA PHE A 151 13.56 -7.83 17.49
C PHE A 151 13.94 -8.38 18.86
N LEU A 152 14.73 -7.64 19.63
CA LEU A 152 15.06 -8.02 21.01
C LEU A 152 13.82 -8.02 21.90
N ASP A 153 13.02 -6.95 21.83
CA ASP A 153 11.80 -6.82 22.62
C ASP A 153 10.77 -7.90 22.24
N ALA A 154 10.52 -8.15 20.95
CA ALA A 154 9.68 -9.24 20.48
C ALA A 154 10.24 -10.63 20.87
N GLY A 155 11.57 -10.80 20.86
CA GLY A 155 12.26 -11.99 21.31
C GLY A 155 12.06 -12.27 22.79
N ASP A 156 12.13 -11.25 23.66
CA ASP A 156 11.86 -11.38 25.10
C ASP A 156 10.47 -11.97 25.36
N TYR A 157 9.45 -11.57 24.60
CA TYR A 157 8.10 -12.14 24.70
C TYR A 157 7.99 -13.57 24.13
N MET A 158 8.87 -13.96 23.19
CA MET A 158 8.84 -15.28 22.55
C MET A 158 9.59 -16.36 23.34
N ILE A 159 10.74 -16.02 23.94
CA ILE A 159 11.61 -17.02 24.62
C ILE A 159 11.95 -16.68 26.09
N GLY A 160 11.57 -15.50 26.58
CA GLY A 160 11.90 -15.01 27.91
C GLY A 160 13.15 -14.12 27.92
N SER A 161 13.09 -13.01 28.69
CA SER A 161 14.13 -11.99 28.76
C SER A 161 15.49 -12.53 29.25
N GLU A 162 15.50 -13.53 30.15
CA GLU A 162 16.73 -14.18 30.64
C GLU A 162 17.57 -14.79 29.50
N LYS A 163 16.93 -15.47 28.54
CA LYS A 163 17.63 -16.06 27.38
C LYS A 163 18.10 -15.00 26.39
N MET A 164 17.34 -13.92 26.25
CA MET A 164 17.66 -12.80 25.37
C MET A 164 18.72 -11.85 25.93
N GLN A 165 19.02 -11.89 27.24
CA GLN A 165 19.98 -11.00 27.89
C GLN A 165 21.36 -11.05 27.24
N THR A 166 21.84 -12.24 26.88
CA THR A 166 23.11 -12.44 26.14
C THR A 166 23.11 -11.72 24.80
N THR A 167 22.03 -11.84 24.04
CA THR A 167 21.84 -11.16 22.74
C THR A 167 21.72 -9.65 22.91
N ARG A 168 21.05 -9.17 23.97
CA ARG A 168 20.96 -7.74 24.31
C ARG A 168 22.35 -7.17 24.62
N GLU A 169 23.20 -7.91 25.34
CA GLU A 169 24.57 -7.51 25.66
C GLU A 169 25.48 -7.47 24.42
N GLU A 170 25.37 -8.45 23.52
CA GLU A 170 26.07 -8.43 22.23
C GLU A 170 25.63 -7.26 21.34
N VAL A 171 24.33 -7.02 21.19
CA VAL A 171 23.80 -5.87 20.46
C VAL A 171 24.25 -4.55 21.09
N ALA A 172 24.28 -4.45 22.43
CA ALA A 172 24.81 -3.29 23.12
C ALA A 172 26.32 -3.10 22.84
N LYS A 173 27.11 -4.18 22.78
CA LYS A 173 28.53 -4.15 22.41
C LYS A 173 28.73 -3.64 20.97
N LEU A 174 27.99 -4.17 20.01
CA LEU A 174 28.03 -3.74 18.60
C LEU A 174 27.57 -2.27 18.43
N THR A 175 26.56 -1.85 19.19
CA THR A 175 26.07 -0.47 19.18
C THR A 175 27.09 0.50 19.80
N ARG A 176 27.79 0.09 20.88
CA ARG A 176 28.90 0.85 21.49
C ARG A 176 30.10 0.99 20.55
N SER A 177 30.39 -0.02 19.71
CA SER A 177 31.37 0.10 18.62
C SER A 177 30.85 0.88 17.40
N LYS A 178 29.76 1.65 17.55
CA LYS A 178 29.14 2.54 16.56
C LYS A 178 28.58 1.85 15.31
N LEU A 179 28.40 0.53 15.32
CA LEU A 179 27.79 -0.19 14.20
C LEU A 179 26.27 0.02 14.13
N PRO A 180 25.65 -0.01 12.94
CA PRO A 180 26.29 -0.01 11.62
C PRO A 180 26.87 1.38 11.26
N ILE A 181 27.92 1.42 10.43
CA ILE A 181 28.60 2.66 10.01
C ILE A 181 28.40 2.88 8.50
N TRP A 182 27.20 3.28 8.09
CA TRP A 182 26.87 3.48 6.67
C TRP A 182 27.21 4.86 6.14
N HIS A 183 27.42 5.84 7.03
CA HIS A 183 27.68 7.24 6.66
C HIS A 183 29.16 7.52 6.33
N GLN A 184 30.04 6.52 6.37
CA GLN A 184 31.49 6.63 6.11
C GLN A 184 31.97 5.75 4.95
N CYS A 185 31.09 4.95 4.34
CA CYS A 185 31.45 4.06 3.23
C CYS A 185 31.30 4.77 1.87
N GLU A 186 32.41 5.18 1.27
CA GLU A 186 32.50 5.57 -0.15
C GLU A 186 32.55 4.34 -1.08
N LEU A 187 31.68 3.36 -0.84
CA LEU A 187 31.60 2.15 -1.65
C LEU A 187 30.94 2.45 -3.00
N SER A 188 31.41 1.79 -4.06
CA SER A 188 30.76 1.86 -5.38
C SER A 188 29.36 1.27 -5.32
N VAL A 189 28.45 1.74 -6.19
CA VAL A 189 27.06 1.24 -6.27
C VAL A 189 27.03 -0.27 -6.53
N GLU A 190 28.02 -0.80 -7.25
CA GLU A 190 28.17 -2.23 -7.53
C GLU A 190 28.60 -3.00 -6.27
N ALA A 191 29.63 -2.53 -5.54
CA ALA A 191 30.03 -3.14 -4.27
C ALA A 191 28.89 -3.14 -3.25
N LEU A 192 28.15 -2.03 -3.17
CA LEU A 192 26.94 -1.91 -2.36
C LEU A 192 25.89 -2.96 -2.76
N ASN A 193 25.58 -3.13 -4.06
CA ASN A 193 24.64 -4.16 -4.50
C ASN A 193 25.11 -5.57 -4.10
N THR A 194 26.40 -5.88 -4.28
CA THR A 194 26.99 -7.16 -3.86
C THR A 194 26.81 -7.41 -2.36
N CYS A 195 27.01 -6.39 -1.50
CA CYS A 195 26.76 -6.52 -0.06
C CYS A 195 25.28 -6.77 0.27
N SER A 196 24.31 -6.15 -0.41
CA SER A 196 22.89 -6.47 -0.21
C SER A 196 22.57 -7.92 -0.61
N LEU A 197 23.14 -8.40 -1.70
CA LEU A 197 22.94 -9.78 -2.19
C LEU A 197 23.53 -10.80 -1.21
N GLU A 198 24.73 -10.52 -0.70
CA GLU A 198 25.39 -11.36 0.30
C GLU A 198 24.61 -11.40 1.62
N LEU A 199 24.19 -10.24 2.14
CA LEU A 199 23.33 -10.16 3.33
C LEU A 199 22.06 -11.00 3.12
N ASN A 200 21.33 -10.79 2.03
CA ASN A 200 20.08 -11.53 1.79
C ASN A 200 20.33 -13.05 1.63
N ARG A 201 21.45 -13.45 1.00
CA ARG A 201 21.87 -14.87 0.94
C ARG A 201 22.17 -15.45 2.33
N VAL A 202 22.77 -14.68 3.24
CA VAL A 202 23.01 -15.11 4.63
C VAL A 202 21.68 -15.20 5.39
N LEU A 203 20.78 -14.22 5.23
CA LEU A 203 19.43 -14.27 5.83
C LEU A 203 18.65 -15.52 5.39
N ARG A 204 18.67 -15.86 4.08
CA ARG A 204 18.06 -17.10 3.56
C ARG A 204 18.59 -18.35 4.27
N LYS A 205 19.92 -18.50 4.38
CA LYS A 205 20.55 -19.60 5.12
C LYS A 205 20.13 -19.66 6.59
N ILE A 206 19.98 -18.51 7.26
CA ILE A 206 19.53 -18.43 8.65
C ILE A 206 18.09 -18.94 8.79
N PHE A 207 17.21 -18.60 7.85
CA PHE A 207 15.83 -19.08 7.84
C PHE A 207 15.73 -20.58 7.52
N ASP A 208 16.47 -21.07 6.53
CA ASP A 208 16.46 -22.50 6.17
C ASP A 208 17.07 -23.38 7.27
N ALA A 209 17.99 -22.85 8.09
CA ALA A 209 18.52 -23.50 9.29
C ALA A 209 17.68 -23.27 10.56
N SER A 210 16.60 -22.48 10.49
CA SER A 210 15.80 -22.15 11.66
C SER A 210 14.79 -23.24 12.00
N THR A 211 14.66 -23.52 13.28
CA THR A 211 13.77 -24.54 13.87
C THR A 211 13.13 -23.97 15.13
N PRO A 212 12.00 -24.53 15.59
CA PRO A 212 11.38 -24.12 16.86
C PRO A 212 12.28 -24.23 18.09
N LEU A 213 13.40 -24.98 18.00
CA LEU A 213 14.37 -25.17 19.09
C LEU A 213 15.51 -24.14 19.10
N ASN A 214 15.81 -23.48 17.96
CA ASN A 214 16.95 -22.56 17.84
C ASN A 214 16.54 -21.08 17.62
N VAL A 215 15.30 -20.73 17.96
CA VAL A 215 14.72 -19.36 17.86
C VAL A 215 15.67 -18.27 18.38
N HIS A 216 16.28 -18.49 19.55
CA HIS A 216 17.28 -17.60 20.15
C HIS A 216 18.46 -17.32 19.21
N HIS A 217 19.11 -18.38 18.72
CA HIS A 217 20.24 -18.29 17.80
C HIS A 217 19.84 -17.64 16.47
N THR A 218 18.63 -17.91 15.96
CA THR A 218 18.10 -17.23 14.78
C THR A 218 17.96 -15.72 15.02
N ILE A 219 17.34 -15.28 16.12
CA ILE A 219 17.21 -13.85 16.46
C ILE A 219 18.58 -13.19 16.63
N GLN A 220 19.49 -13.82 17.36
CA GLN A 220 20.87 -13.36 17.56
C GLN A 220 21.61 -13.20 16.22
N SER A 221 21.52 -14.20 15.34
CA SER A 221 22.12 -14.17 14.01
C SER A 221 21.54 -13.05 13.14
N LEU A 222 20.22 -12.85 13.15
CA LEU A 222 19.57 -11.76 12.42
C LEU A 222 20.03 -10.39 12.93
N CYS A 223 20.02 -10.18 14.26
CA CYS A 223 20.44 -8.93 14.89
C CYS A 223 21.91 -8.62 14.59
N HIS A 224 22.78 -9.63 14.68
CA HIS A 224 24.20 -9.51 14.36
C HIS A 224 24.40 -9.07 12.90
N ASN A 225 23.87 -9.83 11.94
CA ASN A 225 24.07 -9.56 10.50
C ASN A 225 23.46 -8.22 10.04
N ILE A 226 22.35 -7.77 10.64
CA ILE A 226 21.76 -6.45 10.37
C ILE A 226 22.69 -5.31 10.83
N LEU A 227 23.34 -5.45 12.00
CA LEU A 227 24.25 -4.44 12.54
C LEU A 227 25.65 -4.47 11.91
N THR A 228 26.14 -5.65 11.52
CA THR A 228 27.48 -5.80 10.91
C THR A 228 27.48 -5.61 9.39
N SER A 229 26.31 -5.59 8.73
CA SER A 229 26.21 -5.29 7.30
C SER A 229 26.85 -3.93 6.96
N PRO A 230 27.74 -3.86 5.94
CA PRO A 230 28.37 -2.61 5.51
C PRO A 230 27.40 -1.67 4.78
N GLN A 231 26.17 -2.10 4.48
CA GLN A 231 25.17 -1.34 3.74
C GLN A 231 23.82 -1.27 4.47
N ALA A 232 23.15 -0.12 4.30
CA ALA A 232 21.76 0.09 4.67
C ALA A 232 20.81 -0.98 4.09
N LEU A 233 19.91 -1.49 4.93
CA LEU A 233 18.91 -2.50 4.55
C LEU A 233 18.12 -2.07 3.31
N SER A 234 18.19 -2.88 2.25
CA SER A 234 17.48 -2.62 1.00
C SER A 234 16.02 -3.10 1.10
N ILE A 235 15.17 -2.69 0.16
CA ILE A 235 13.78 -3.19 0.13
C ILE A 235 13.73 -4.72 -0.07
N HIS A 236 14.69 -5.31 -0.81
CA HIS A 236 14.78 -6.76 -0.94
C HIS A 236 15.15 -7.42 0.39
N THR A 237 15.99 -6.77 1.22
CA THR A 237 16.26 -7.23 2.58
C THR A 237 15.00 -7.23 3.43
N TYR A 238 14.17 -6.18 3.36
CA TYR A 238 12.85 -6.17 4.02
C TYR A 238 11.93 -7.30 3.51
N ASN A 239 11.84 -7.50 2.18
CA ASN A 239 11.03 -8.59 1.60
C ASN A 239 11.49 -9.97 2.11
N HIS A 240 12.80 -10.22 2.15
CA HIS A 240 13.39 -11.46 2.67
C HIS A 240 13.17 -11.65 4.16
N LEU A 241 13.27 -10.58 4.96
CA LEU A 241 12.97 -10.64 6.38
C LEU A 241 11.50 -10.98 6.62
N ILE A 242 10.55 -10.33 5.93
CA ILE A 242 9.11 -10.62 6.08
C ILE A 242 8.80 -12.06 5.66
N ALA A 243 9.11 -12.44 4.41
CA ALA A 243 8.78 -13.75 3.87
C ALA A 243 9.52 -14.89 4.61
N GLY A 244 10.77 -14.69 5.00
CA GLY A 244 11.56 -15.68 5.73
C GLY A 244 11.12 -15.87 7.18
N LEU A 245 10.80 -14.79 7.89
CA LEU A 245 10.28 -14.89 9.27
C LEU A 245 8.88 -15.53 9.29
N ASP A 246 8.01 -15.20 8.32
CA ASP A 246 6.71 -15.86 8.20
C ASP A 246 6.81 -17.34 7.79
N LYS A 247 7.73 -17.71 6.87
CA LYS A 247 8.01 -19.11 6.49
C LYS A 247 8.36 -19.97 7.73
N VAL A 248 9.11 -19.40 8.67
CA VAL A 248 9.57 -20.06 9.90
C VAL A 248 8.52 -19.98 11.03
N GLY A 249 7.41 -19.26 10.85
CA GLY A 249 6.36 -19.07 11.86
C GLY A 249 6.69 -17.99 12.92
N MET A 250 7.77 -17.20 12.71
CA MET A 250 8.17 -16.10 13.59
C MET A 250 7.38 -14.81 13.29
N HIS A 251 6.06 -14.94 13.12
CA HIS A 251 5.20 -13.86 12.62
C HIS A 251 5.33 -12.55 13.40
N ARG A 252 5.52 -12.61 14.72
CA ARG A 252 5.70 -11.40 15.54
C ARG A 252 6.92 -10.57 15.11
N LEU A 253 8.03 -11.21 14.75
CA LEU A 253 9.22 -10.52 14.24
C LEU A 253 8.93 -9.97 12.83
N ALA A 254 8.22 -10.71 11.99
CA ALA A 254 7.79 -10.21 10.68
C ALA A 254 6.91 -8.95 10.81
N SER A 255 6.01 -8.89 11.80
CA SER A 255 5.21 -7.69 12.09
C SER A 255 6.08 -6.47 12.44
N GLU A 256 7.16 -6.65 13.23
CA GLU A 256 8.11 -5.56 13.52
C GLU A 256 8.87 -5.09 12.26
N VAL A 257 9.14 -5.98 11.30
CA VAL A 257 9.71 -5.61 9.99
C VAL A 257 8.71 -4.80 9.17
N VAL A 258 7.44 -5.24 9.11
CA VAL A 258 6.36 -4.55 8.40
C VAL A 258 6.11 -3.16 8.99
N ASP A 259 6.09 -3.04 10.32
CA ASP A 259 6.00 -1.75 11.00
C ASP A 259 7.20 -0.86 10.73
N SER A 260 8.43 -1.39 10.81
CA SER A 260 9.64 -0.63 10.49
C SER A 260 9.65 -0.14 9.04
N PHE A 261 9.17 -0.96 8.09
CA PHE A 261 8.95 -0.55 6.70
C PHE A 261 7.97 0.63 6.58
N PHE A 262 6.83 0.61 7.28
CA PHE A 262 5.87 1.71 7.25
C PHE A 262 6.40 3.02 7.86
N HIS A 263 7.23 2.95 8.90
CA HIS A 263 7.90 4.12 9.48
C HIS A 263 9.11 4.58 8.65
N GLY A 264 9.60 3.73 7.75
CA GLY A 264 10.68 4.01 6.83
C GLY A 264 10.31 4.95 5.67
N LYS A 265 11.28 5.16 4.78
CA LYS A 265 11.12 5.93 3.51
C LYS A 265 11.52 5.09 2.29
N LEU A 266 11.41 3.76 2.42
CA LEU A 266 11.66 2.82 1.33
C LEU A 266 10.40 2.69 0.46
N GLU A 267 10.60 2.76 -0.84
CA GLU A 267 9.57 2.54 -1.85
C GLU A 267 9.39 1.01 -2.08
N PRO A 268 8.18 0.46 -1.99
CA PRO A 268 7.93 -0.98 -2.14
C PRO A 268 8.18 -1.49 -3.57
N THR A 269 8.44 -2.79 -3.71
CA THR A 269 8.21 -3.52 -4.97
C THR A 269 6.82 -4.13 -5.01
N GLN A 270 6.41 -4.65 -6.18
CA GLN A 270 5.24 -5.52 -6.27
C GLN A 270 5.37 -6.71 -5.30
N HIS A 271 6.55 -7.34 -5.22
CA HIS A 271 6.80 -8.41 -4.25
C HIS A 271 6.77 -7.93 -2.79
N THR A 272 7.13 -6.68 -2.46
CA THR A 272 6.89 -6.11 -1.11
C THR A 272 5.40 -6.11 -0.77
N LEU A 273 4.54 -5.70 -1.71
CA LEU A 273 3.10 -5.67 -1.51
C LEU A 273 2.56 -7.10 -1.30
N VAL A 274 3.02 -8.07 -2.10
CA VAL A 274 2.71 -9.50 -1.93
C VAL A 274 3.18 -10.04 -0.58
N CYS A 275 4.41 -9.72 -0.14
CA CYS A 275 4.94 -10.13 1.17
C CYS A 275 4.08 -9.61 2.33
N ILE A 276 3.70 -8.33 2.31
CA ILE A 276 2.88 -7.72 3.37
C ILE A 276 1.44 -8.29 3.36
N LEU A 277 0.84 -8.52 2.19
CA LEU A 277 -0.47 -9.19 2.10
C LEU A 277 -0.42 -10.62 2.67
N ASN A 278 0.62 -11.38 2.32
CA ASN A 278 0.82 -12.73 2.82
C ASN A 278 1.15 -12.76 4.33
N HIS A 279 1.83 -11.75 4.86
CA HIS A 279 2.06 -11.58 6.31
C HIS A 279 0.75 -11.42 7.08
N PHE A 280 -0.13 -10.52 6.63
CA PHE A 280 -1.46 -10.36 7.25
C PHE A 280 -2.35 -11.61 7.05
N LYS A 281 -2.18 -12.34 5.94
CA LYS A 281 -2.83 -13.65 5.70
C LYS A 281 -2.37 -14.70 6.74
N ALA A 282 -1.06 -14.79 7.01
CA ALA A 282 -0.47 -15.75 7.94
C ALA A 282 -0.76 -15.44 9.42
N THR A 283 -0.78 -14.16 9.79
CA THR A 283 -1.17 -13.70 11.15
C THR A 283 -2.67 -13.74 11.42
N HIS A 284 -3.49 -14.06 10.42
CA HIS A 284 -4.95 -13.96 10.44
C HIS A 284 -5.52 -12.55 10.72
N ASP A 285 -4.73 -11.49 10.50
CA ASP A 285 -5.15 -10.09 10.71
C ASP A 285 -5.95 -9.53 9.51
N VAL A 286 -7.27 -9.66 9.60
CA VAL A 286 -8.23 -9.14 8.61
C VAL A 286 -8.21 -7.61 8.53
N ASP A 287 -7.95 -6.93 9.64
CA ASP A 287 -8.05 -5.47 9.73
C ASP A 287 -6.78 -4.80 9.19
N GLY A 288 -5.60 -5.35 9.51
CA GLY A 288 -4.33 -5.00 8.88
C GLY A 288 -4.34 -5.24 7.38
N PHE A 289 -4.83 -6.40 6.93
CA PHE A 289 -4.97 -6.72 5.50
C PHE A 289 -5.87 -5.72 4.75
N ALA A 290 -7.07 -5.45 5.29
CA ALA A 290 -8.00 -4.49 4.69
C ALA A 290 -7.45 -3.04 4.72
N GLY A 291 -6.78 -2.67 5.81
CA GLY A 291 -6.09 -1.39 5.93
C GLY A 291 -4.95 -1.23 4.93
N PHE A 292 -4.22 -2.31 4.64
CA PHE A 292 -3.15 -2.30 3.64
C PHE A 292 -3.68 -2.20 2.22
N ILE A 293 -4.77 -2.90 1.87
CA ILE A 293 -5.47 -2.70 0.59
C ILE A 293 -5.93 -1.24 0.45
N ALA A 294 -6.51 -0.65 1.50
CA ALA A 294 -6.90 0.77 1.48
C ALA A 294 -5.69 1.73 1.31
N ARG A 295 -4.48 1.36 1.76
CA ARG A 295 -3.26 2.13 1.47
C ARG A 295 -2.82 1.97 0.02
N MET A 296 -2.94 0.77 -0.56
CA MET A 296 -2.59 0.52 -1.98
C MET A 296 -3.50 1.29 -2.94
N THR A 297 -4.82 1.36 -2.65
CA THR A 297 -5.78 2.14 -3.46
C THR A 297 -5.78 3.65 -3.15
N GLY A 298 -4.91 4.14 -2.26
CA GLY A 298 -4.84 5.57 -1.90
C GLY A 298 -5.96 6.07 -0.99
N LYS A 299 -6.85 5.18 -0.55
CA LYS A 299 -8.00 5.47 0.34
C LYS A 299 -7.59 5.79 1.78
N ASP A 300 -6.56 5.12 2.31
CA ASP A 300 -5.82 5.59 3.47
C ASP A 300 -4.76 6.58 3.00
N GLN A 301 -4.88 7.83 3.43
CA GLN A 301 -4.03 8.95 3.05
C GLN A 301 -2.54 8.73 3.41
N ARG A 302 -2.22 7.76 4.27
CA ARG A 302 -0.84 7.36 4.52
C ARG A 302 -0.16 6.81 3.26
N GLY A 303 -0.89 6.09 2.40
CA GLY A 303 -0.37 5.41 1.22
C GLY A 303 0.61 4.26 1.56
N VAL A 304 1.25 3.70 0.53
CA VAL A 304 2.23 2.60 0.65
C VAL A 304 3.68 3.05 0.43
N ASN A 305 4.05 4.27 0.85
CA ASN A 305 5.41 4.81 0.72
C ASN A 305 5.97 4.93 -0.72
N ILE A 306 5.13 4.86 -1.77
CA ILE A 306 5.51 5.22 -3.15
C ILE A 306 5.72 6.74 -3.24
N ARG A 307 4.62 7.51 -3.24
CA ARG A 307 4.69 8.97 -3.24
C ARG A 307 3.45 9.61 -2.61
N ARG A 308 3.67 10.63 -1.80
CA ARG A 308 2.63 11.43 -1.15
C ARG A 308 3.06 12.89 -1.11
N LYS A 309 2.12 13.81 -1.37
CA LYS A 309 2.31 15.26 -1.30
C LYS A 309 1.09 15.96 -0.71
N THR A 310 1.28 17.04 0.05
CA THR A 310 0.16 17.84 0.55
C THR A 310 -0.50 18.61 -0.59
N HIS A 311 -1.76 19.01 -0.42
CA HIS A 311 -2.45 19.86 -1.41
C HIS A 311 -1.69 21.17 -1.66
N ASP A 312 -1.13 21.79 -0.60
CA ASP A 312 -0.36 23.03 -0.70
C ASP A 312 0.96 22.84 -1.46
N GLU A 313 1.67 21.73 -1.26
CA GLU A 313 2.87 21.38 -2.05
C GLU A 313 2.53 21.20 -3.53
N VAL A 314 1.44 20.48 -3.83
CA VAL A 314 1.01 20.27 -5.22
C VAL A 314 0.68 21.60 -5.87
N ALA A 315 -0.18 22.42 -5.25
CA ALA A 315 -0.63 23.70 -5.81
C ALA A 315 0.49 24.76 -5.93
N THR A 316 1.52 24.70 -5.09
CA THR A 316 2.64 25.65 -5.07
C THR A 316 3.72 25.29 -6.10
N PHE A 317 4.05 23.99 -6.25
CA PHE A 317 5.16 23.56 -7.09
C PHE A 317 4.66 22.95 -8.41
N PHE A 318 4.63 23.76 -9.47
CA PHE A 318 4.25 23.33 -10.83
C PHE A 318 5.01 22.08 -11.33
N ARG A 319 6.26 21.86 -10.87
CA ARG A 319 7.03 20.63 -11.15
C ARG A 319 6.36 19.35 -10.63
N ILE A 320 5.50 19.44 -9.62
CA ILE A 320 4.72 18.34 -9.05
C ILE A 320 3.43 18.08 -9.84
N HIS A 321 2.83 19.09 -10.48
CA HIS A 321 1.64 18.90 -11.34
C HIS A 321 1.88 17.84 -12.42
N GLY A 322 3.04 17.86 -13.08
CA GLY A 322 3.39 16.86 -14.10
C GLY A 322 3.49 15.43 -13.57
N TRP A 323 3.69 15.22 -12.27
CA TRP A 323 3.54 13.90 -11.65
C TRP A 323 2.06 13.56 -11.44
N ALA A 324 1.30 14.45 -10.79
CA ALA A 324 -0.12 14.22 -10.49
C ALA A 324 -0.98 13.98 -11.74
N ILE A 325 -0.72 14.68 -12.84
CA ILE A 325 -1.44 14.52 -14.11
C ILE A 325 -1.13 13.15 -14.76
N ARG A 326 0.15 12.75 -14.77
CA ARG A 326 0.62 11.56 -15.50
C ARG A 326 0.48 10.25 -14.74
N LYS A 327 0.23 10.30 -13.42
CA LYS A 327 0.22 9.13 -12.54
C LYS A 327 -1.15 8.86 -11.96
N ASP A 328 -1.35 7.61 -11.57
CA ASP A 328 -2.55 7.21 -10.86
C ASP A 328 -2.46 7.71 -9.43
N VAL A 329 -3.13 8.82 -9.17
CA VAL A 329 -3.11 9.52 -7.90
C VAL A 329 -4.52 9.71 -7.38
N VAL A 330 -4.68 9.54 -6.06
CA VAL A 330 -5.91 9.85 -5.34
C VAL A 330 -5.73 11.17 -4.60
N VAL A 331 -6.70 12.07 -4.77
CA VAL A 331 -6.85 13.27 -3.96
C VAL A 331 -7.61 12.92 -2.69
N GLY A 332 -6.91 12.81 -1.56
CA GLY A 332 -7.48 12.65 -0.22
C GLY A 332 -8.00 13.98 0.35
N SER A 333 -8.17 14.10 1.68
CA SER A 333 -8.58 15.36 2.30
C SER A 333 -7.43 16.36 2.49
N HIS A 334 -6.19 15.86 2.66
CA HIS A 334 -5.00 16.69 2.87
C HIS A 334 -3.82 16.34 1.96
N TYR A 335 -3.85 15.15 1.34
CA TYR A 335 -2.75 14.58 0.60
C TYR A 335 -3.21 14.05 -0.75
N VAL A 336 -2.40 14.30 -1.79
CA VAL A 336 -2.39 13.57 -3.04
C VAL A 336 -1.45 12.37 -2.86
N VAL A 337 -1.96 11.15 -3.08
CA VAL A 337 -1.26 9.88 -2.85
C VAL A 337 -1.17 9.13 -4.18
N GLU A 338 0.01 8.64 -4.55
CA GLU A 338 0.17 7.72 -5.69
C GLU A 338 -0.28 6.32 -5.31
N ARG A 339 -1.18 5.73 -6.11
CA ARG A 339 -1.65 4.36 -5.95
C ARG A 339 -0.54 3.37 -6.27
N ALA A 340 -0.63 2.19 -5.68
CA ALA A 340 0.14 1.05 -6.17
C ALA A 340 -0.50 0.53 -7.47
N ARG A 341 0.30 0.39 -8.54
CA ARG A 341 -0.08 -0.51 -9.62
C ARG A 341 -0.24 -1.91 -9.03
N LEU A 342 -1.37 -2.55 -9.32
CA LEU A 342 -1.66 -3.92 -8.92
C LEU A 342 -1.48 -4.82 -10.12
N ASP A 343 -0.67 -5.87 -9.96
CA ASP A 343 -0.42 -6.91 -10.94
C ASP A 343 -1.17 -8.22 -10.59
N GLU A 344 -0.99 -9.22 -11.43
CA GLU A 344 -1.54 -10.56 -11.31
C GLU A 344 -1.22 -11.22 -9.95
N LYS A 345 0.02 -11.03 -9.46
CA LYS A 345 0.51 -11.60 -8.20
C LYS A 345 -0.14 -10.94 -6.99
N ILE A 346 -0.29 -9.62 -7.01
CA ILE A 346 -0.97 -8.87 -5.96
C ILE A 346 -2.46 -9.24 -5.93
N PHE A 347 -3.11 -9.36 -7.09
CA PHE A 347 -4.51 -9.83 -7.14
C PHE A 347 -4.66 -11.26 -6.62
N ALA A 348 -3.77 -12.18 -6.97
CA ALA A 348 -3.77 -13.52 -6.41
C ALA A 348 -3.64 -13.50 -4.88
N ALA A 349 -2.70 -12.73 -4.33
CA ALA A 349 -2.53 -12.57 -2.88
C ALA A 349 -3.74 -11.92 -2.19
N ILE A 350 -4.42 -10.97 -2.85
CA ILE A 350 -5.67 -10.35 -2.37
C ILE A 350 -6.80 -11.39 -2.29
N ILE A 351 -7.03 -12.14 -3.37
CA ILE A 351 -8.08 -13.16 -3.46
C ILE A 351 -7.84 -14.26 -2.42
N GLU A 352 -6.62 -14.82 -2.36
CA GLU A 352 -6.26 -15.86 -1.39
C GLU A 352 -6.39 -15.38 0.06
N GLY A 353 -6.00 -14.14 0.36
CA GLY A 353 -6.19 -13.57 1.70
C GLY A 353 -7.66 -13.49 2.07
N MET A 354 -8.51 -12.97 1.18
CA MET A 354 -9.96 -12.92 1.40
C MET A 354 -10.57 -14.32 1.59
N LEU A 355 -10.09 -15.33 0.86
CA LEU A 355 -10.51 -16.72 1.05
C LEU A 355 -10.07 -17.26 2.42
N ALA A 356 -8.82 -17.04 2.83
CA ALA A 356 -8.30 -17.44 4.15
C ALA A 356 -9.09 -16.79 5.30
N PHE A 357 -9.54 -15.55 5.15
CA PHE A 357 -10.40 -14.86 6.14
C PHE A 357 -11.89 -15.26 6.06
N SER A 358 -12.25 -16.25 5.22
CA SER A 358 -13.64 -16.66 4.94
C SER A 358 -14.52 -15.51 4.47
N ARG A 359 -14.05 -14.69 3.52
CA ARG A 359 -14.76 -13.54 2.94
C ARG A 359 -15.05 -13.76 1.45
N LEU A 360 -15.73 -14.85 1.13
CA LEU A 360 -15.87 -15.33 -0.24
C LEU A 360 -16.40 -14.27 -1.22
N ARG A 361 -17.45 -13.52 -0.85
CA ARG A 361 -18.04 -12.48 -1.72
C ARG A 361 -17.05 -11.36 -2.06
N ALA A 362 -16.14 -11.02 -1.15
CA ALA A 362 -15.08 -10.05 -1.42
C ALA A 362 -14.03 -10.65 -2.37
N ALA A 363 -13.63 -11.91 -2.15
CA ALA A 363 -12.71 -12.64 -3.04
C ALA A 363 -13.25 -12.76 -4.48
N VAL A 364 -14.55 -13.07 -4.64
CA VAL A 364 -15.23 -13.11 -5.95
C VAL A 364 -15.28 -11.74 -6.60
N GLY A 365 -15.53 -10.66 -5.83
CA GLY A 365 -15.47 -9.29 -6.35
C GLY A 365 -14.08 -8.90 -6.85
N ALA A 366 -13.03 -9.26 -6.09
CA ALA A 366 -11.65 -9.05 -6.51
C ALA A 366 -11.26 -9.88 -7.73
N PHE A 367 -11.74 -11.13 -7.83
CA PHE A 367 -11.56 -11.98 -9.01
C PHE A 367 -12.24 -11.41 -10.26
N ALA A 368 -13.51 -10.99 -10.15
CA ALA A 368 -14.21 -10.33 -11.24
C ALA A 368 -13.46 -9.07 -11.70
N ALA A 369 -12.96 -8.24 -10.78
CA ALA A 369 -12.12 -7.08 -11.10
C ALA A 369 -10.86 -7.46 -11.89
N SER A 370 -10.14 -8.52 -11.50
CA SER A 370 -8.96 -8.97 -12.25
C SER A 370 -9.27 -9.43 -13.67
N ILE A 371 -10.40 -10.11 -13.89
CA ILE A 371 -10.82 -10.55 -15.24
C ILE A 371 -11.23 -9.34 -16.10
N THR A 372 -12.01 -8.41 -15.56
CA THR A 372 -12.35 -7.17 -16.28
C THR A 372 -11.09 -6.37 -16.65
N ALA A 373 -10.07 -6.40 -15.78
CA ALA A 373 -8.78 -5.74 -15.96
C ALA A 373 -7.78 -6.42 -16.92
N ASP A 374 -8.13 -7.54 -17.56
CA ASP A 374 -7.22 -8.33 -18.42
C ASP A 374 -5.98 -8.88 -17.69
N LEU A 375 -6.12 -9.19 -16.39
CA LEU A 375 -5.08 -9.84 -15.60
C LEU A 375 -5.29 -11.35 -15.60
N THR A 376 -4.25 -12.12 -15.91
CA THR A 376 -4.30 -13.57 -15.76
C THR A 376 -4.12 -13.94 -14.29
N ILE A 377 -4.97 -14.82 -13.76
CA ILE A 377 -4.90 -15.27 -12.36
C ILE A 377 -4.46 -16.73 -12.34
N SER A 378 -3.60 -17.07 -11.37
CA SER A 378 -3.03 -18.41 -11.29
C SER A 378 -4.11 -19.49 -11.20
N MET A 379 -3.88 -20.62 -11.89
CA MET A 379 -4.74 -21.80 -11.85
C MET A 379 -5.05 -22.23 -10.40
N ARG A 380 -4.05 -22.11 -9.51
CA ARG A 380 -4.16 -22.40 -8.09
C ARG A 380 -5.20 -21.50 -7.42
N THR A 381 -5.08 -20.19 -7.56
CA THR A 381 -5.99 -19.21 -6.95
C THR A 381 -7.41 -19.37 -7.49
N ILE A 382 -7.58 -19.63 -8.80
CA ILE A 382 -8.89 -19.92 -9.40
C ILE A 382 -9.47 -21.23 -8.82
N SER A 383 -8.68 -22.28 -8.71
CA SER A 383 -9.12 -23.57 -8.14
C SER A 383 -9.56 -23.44 -6.69
N GLU A 384 -8.79 -22.70 -5.86
CA GLU A 384 -9.14 -22.41 -4.48
C GLU A 384 -10.45 -21.59 -4.38
N LEU A 385 -10.64 -20.60 -5.25
CA LEU A 385 -11.89 -19.82 -5.33
C LEU A 385 -13.10 -20.69 -5.69
N LEU A 386 -12.95 -21.57 -6.69
CA LEU A 386 -14.00 -22.49 -7.14
C LEU A 386 -14.36 -23.52 -6.05
N ASP A 387 -13.36 -24.11 -5.40
CA ASP A 387 -13.53 -25.03 -4.27
C ASP A 387 -14.22 -24.33 -3.08
N CYS A 388 -13.88 -23.08 -2.78
CA CYS A 388 -14.55 -22.28 -1.75
C CYS A 388 -15.97 -21.87 -2.14
N CYS A 389 -16.24 -21.56 -3.41
CA CYS A 389 -17.58 -21.27 -3.91
C CYS A 389 -18.49 -22.49 -3.77
N ALA A 390 -18.01 -23.67 -4.23
CA ALA A 390 -18.69 -24.92 -4.01
C ALA A 390 -18.98 -25.12 -2.51
N ARG A 391 -17.98 -24.97 -1.63
CA ARG A 391 -18.12 -25.21 -0.17
C ARG A 391 -19.13 -24.30 0.49
N SER A 392 -19.15 -23.04 0.13
CA SER A 392 -20.12 -22.08 0.69
C SER A 392 -21.58 -22.36 0.32
N LEU A 393 -21.83 -23.12 -0.76
CA LEU A 393 -23.13 -23.23 -1.43
C LEU A 393 -23.82 -21.86 -1.67
N ASP A 394 -23.04 -20.77 -1.73
CA ASP A 394 -23.54 -19.40 -1.88
C ASP A 394 -23.87 -19.12 -3.34
N ARG A 395 -25.15 -19.23 -3.67
CA ARG A 395 -25.70 -18.94 -5.00
C ARG A 395 -25.24 -17.59 -5.56
N THR A 396 -25.09 -16.56 -4.73
CA THR A 396 -24.69 -15.21 -5.21
C THR A 396 -23.21 -15.13 -5.53
N ALA A 397 -22.36 -15.86 -4.80
CA ALA A 397 -20.94 -15.96 -5.11
C ALA A 397 -20.73 -16.84 -6.37
N ALA A 398 -21.42 -17.98 -6.46
CA ALA A 398 -21.37 -18.88 -7.61
C ALA A 398 -21.80 -18.19 -8.91
N ASP A 399 -22.93 -17.49 -8.92
CA ASP A 399 -23.44 -16.75 -10.08
C ASP A 399 -22.47 -15.63 -10.52
N ALA A 400 -21.88 -14.90 -9.57
CA ALA A 400 -20.89 -13.87 -9.88
C ALA A 400 -19.57 -14.44 -10.42
N VAL A 401 -19.11 -15.60 -9.95
CA VAL A 401 -17.95 -16.29 -10.56
C VAL A 401 -18.28 -16.76 -11.97
N LEU A 402 -19.43 -17.40 -12.20
CA LEU A 402 -19.84 -17.85 -13.52
C LEU A 402 -19.87 -16.71 -14.54
N LYS A 403 -20.44 -15.55 -14.16
CA LYS A 403 -20.44 -14.34 -15.00
C LYS A 403 -19.03 -13.81 -15.28
N ALA A 404 -18.13 -13.83 -14.30
CA ALA A 404 -16.74 -13.46 -14.53
C ALA A 404 -16.04 -14.41 -15.53
N LEU A 405 -16.30 -15.73 -15.44
CA LEU A 405 -15.79 -16.71 -16.39
C LEU A 405 -16.38 -16.53 -17.80
N GLU A 406 -17.69 -16.27 -17.91
CA GLU A 406 -18.40 -15.96 -19.16
C GLU A 406 -17.83 -14.70 -19.86
N THR A 407 -17.28 -13.75 -19.11
CA THR A 407 -16.89 -12.42 -19.64
C THR A 407 -15.62 -12.46 -20.51
N LYS A 408 -14.58 -13.19 -20.10
CA LYS A 408 -13.30 -13.32 -20.85
C LYS A 408 -12.70 -14.73 -20.69
N PRO A 409 -13.31 -15.77 -21.31
CA PRO A 409 -12.91 -17.15 -21.12
C PRO A 409 -11.45 -17.44 -21.53
N GLU A 410 -10.91 -16.71 -22.51
CA GLU A 410 -9.52 -16.84 -22.99
C GLU A 410 -8.47 -16.71 -21.87
N LEU A 411 -8.68 -15.79 -20.91
CA LEU A 411 -7.75 -15.55 -19.79
C LEU A 411 -7.72 -16.73 -18.82
N ILE A 412 -8.84 -17.44 -18.65
CA ILE A 412 -8.90 -18.66 -17.84
C ILE A 412 -8.33 -19.85 -18.62
N GLY A 413 -8.58 -19.93 -19.93
CA GLY A 413 -8.00 -20.98 -20.79
C GLY A 413 -6.47 -21.01 -20.74
N GLN A 414 -5.81 -19.85 -20.64
CA GLN A 414 -4.36 -19.74 -20.46
C GLN A 414 -3.85 -20.35 -19.14
N ALA A 415 -4.66 -20.33 -18.07
CA ALA A 415 -4.29 -20.92 -16.78
C ALA A 415 -4.52 -22.44 -16.73
N PHE A 416 -5.50 -22.97 -17.49
CA PHE A 416 -5.89 -24.39 -17.48
C PHE A 416 -5.47 -25.09 -18.79
N THR A 417 -4.17 -25.31 -18.94
CA THR A 417 -3.59 -25.86 -20.19
C THR A 417 -3.62 -27.40 -20.28
N GLN A 418 -3.55 -28.12 -19.16
CA GLN A 418 -3.55 -29.59 -19.16
C GLN A 418 -4.97 -30.15 -19.18
N GLU A 419 -5.14 -31.34 -19.77
CA GLU A 419 -6.46 -32.00 -19.87
C GLU A 419 -7.07 -32.31 -18.50
N ASN A 420 -6.25 -32.72 -17.52
CA ASN A 420 -6.68 -32.94 -16.15
C ASN A 420 -7.20 -31.66 -15.47
N ASP A 421 -6.55 -30.52 -15.74
CA ASP A 421 -6.92 -29.22 -15.18
C ASP A 421 -8.23 -28.73 -15.82
N GLN A 422 -8.38 -28.91 -17.14
CA GLN A 422 -9.64 -28.62 -17.87
C GLN A 422 -10.79 -29.51 -17.39
N LEU A 423 -10.53 -30.80 -17.10
CA LEU A 423 -11.52 -31.70 -16.52
C LEU A 423 -11.95 -31.24 -15.12
N TYR A 424 -11.00 -30.84 -14.27
CA TYR A 424 -11.29 -30.27 -12.95
C TYR A 424 -12.11 -28.98 -13.05
N LEU A 425 -11.73 -28.06 -13.94
CA LEU A 425 -12.48 -26.81 -14.17
C LEU A 425 -13.91 -27.10 -14.64
N ALA A 426 -14.11 -28.03 -15.58
CA ALA A 426 -15.43 -28.46 -16.04
C ALA A 426 -16.29 -29.04 -14.90
N ARG A 427 -15.71 -29.88 -14.02
CA ARG A 427 -16.39 -30.41 -12.82
C ARG A 427 -16.86 -29.30 -11.88
N ARG A 428 -16.03 -28.29 -11.67
CA ARG A 428 -16.35 -27.16 -10.79
C ARG A 428 -17.35 -26.19 -11.40
N ILE A 429 -17.22 -25.85 -12.69
CA ILE A 429 -18.24 -25.05 -13.40
C ILE A 429 -19.60 -25.73 -13.33
N ARG A 430 -19.68 -27.05 -13.58
CA ARG A 430 -20.94 -27.81 -13.45
C ARG A 430 -21.51 -27.72 -12.03
N SER A 431 -20.66 -27.93 -11.01
CA SER A 431 -21.07 -27.79 -9.60
C SER A 431 -21.63 -26.40 -9.29
N LEU A 432 -21.04 -25.33 -9.83
CA LEU A 432 -21.54 -23.95 -9.65
C LEU A 432 -22.86 -23.70 -10.41
N LEU A 433 -23.02 -24.24 -11.62
CA LEU A 433 -24.28 -24.17 -12.38
C LEU A 433 -25.42 -24.85 -11.61
N ASP A 434 -25.17 -26.05 -11.05
CA ASP A 434 -26.13 -26.78 -10.23
C ASP A 434 -26.42 -26.05 -8.89
N ILE A 435 -25.43 -25.37 -8.28
CA ILE A 435 -25.65 -24.46 -7.13
C ILE A 435 -26.50 -23.23 -7.52
N CYS A 436 -26.40 -22.77 -8.77
CA CYS A 436 -27.22 -21.69 -9.30
C CYS A 436 -28.63 -22.14 -9.72
N GLY A 437 -28.83 -23.44 -9.95
CA GLY A 437 -30.06 -24.00 -10.55
C GLY A 437 -30.14 -23.76 -12.06
N ARG A 438 -29.00 -23.63 -12.75
CA ARG A 438 -28.88 -23.51 -14.22
C ARG A 438 -28.60 -24.91 -14.80
N GLU A 439 -29.49 -25.87 -14.55
CA GLU A 439 -29.24 -27.30 -14.83
C GLU A 439 -29.14 -27.63 -16.32
N ASP A 440 -29.84 -26.88 -17.18
CA ASP A 440 -29.86 -27.03 -18.63
C ASP A 440 -28.57 -26.54 -19.31
N GLU A 441 -27.71 -25.82 -18.59
CA GLU A 441 -26.49 -25.24 -19.15
C GLU A 441 -25.28 -26.17 -19.04
N SER A 442 -24.50 -26.21 -20.11
CA SER A 442 -23.27 -27.00 -20.19
C SER A 442 -22.07 -26.18 -19.72
N PRO A 443 -21.02 -26.78 -19.11
CA PRO A 443 -19.80 -26.04 -18.77
C PRO A 443 -19.15 -25.32 -19.96
N THR A 444 -19.41 -25.80 -21.18
CA THR A 444 -18.95 -25.19 -22.44
C THR A 444 -19.67 -23.89 -22.83
N SER A 445 -20.84 -23.55 -22.24
CA SER A 445 -21.44 -22.21 -22.44
C SER A 445 -20.66 -21.13 -21.70
N VAL A 446 -20.17 -21.47 -20.50
CA VAL A 446 -19.40 -20.60 -19.61
C VAL A 446 -17.92 -20.53 -20.02
N ALA A 447 -17.35 -21.66 -20.44
CA ALA A 447 -15.95 -21.78 -20.84
C ALA A 447 -15.82 -22.50 -22.20
N PRO A 448 -15.96 -21.79 -23.34
CA PRO A 448 -15.96 -22.39 -24.67
C PRO A 448 -14.67 -23.12 -25.08
N PHE A 449 -13.54 -22.84 -24.42
CA PHE A 449 -12.26 -23.52 -24.65
C PHE A 449 -12.23 -24.97 -24.11
N LEU A 450 -13.19 -25.36 -23.26
CA LEU A 450 -13.32 -26.73 -22.78
C LEU A 450 -13.74 -27.65 -23.94
N LYS A 451 -12.88 -28.61 -24.30
CA LYS A 451 -13.12 -29.52 -25.42
C LYS A 451 -14.35 -30.41 -25.17
N LYS A 452 -15.04 -30.78 -26.25
CA LYS A 452 -16.31 -31.53 -26.19
C LYS A 452 -16.29 -32.94 -25.54
N PRO A 453 -15.23 -33.77 -25.47
CA PRO A 453 -15.38 -35.14 -24.96
C PRO A 453 -15.62 -35.27 -23.44
N VAL A 454 -15.76 -34.15 -22.73
CA VAL A 454 -15.94 -34.05 -21.27
C VAL A 454 -17.35 -34.45 -20.79
N PHE A 455 -18.20 -35.01 -21.68
CA PHE A 455 -19.59 -35.39 -21.41
C PHE A 455 -19.82 -36.47 -20.35
N SER A 456 -18.78 -37.11 -19.81
CA SER A 456 -18.90 -38.02 -18.66
C SER A 456 -19.08 -37.30 -17.31
N ILE A 457 -18.99 -35.96 -17.26
CA ILE A 457 -19.32 -35.17 -16.06
C ILE A 457 -20.80 -34.74 -16.02
N VAL A 458 -21.71 -35.70 -16.21
CA VAL A 458 -23.08 -35.52 -15.72
C VAL A 458 -23.09 -36.04 -14.29
N LEU A 459 -23.33 -35.16 -13.31
CA LEU A 459 -23.59 -35.60 -11.94
C LEU A 459 -24.72 -36.62 -11.97
N SER A 460 -24.56 -37.75 -11.28
CA SER A 460 -25.63 -38.74 -11.19
C SER A 460 -26.89 -38.09 -10.61
N GLU A 461 -28.08 -38.61 -10.94
CA GLU A 461 -29.34 -38.11 -10.36
C GLU A 461 -29.32 -38.17 -8.82
N GLU A 462 -28.54 -39.09 -8.25
CA GLU A 462 -28.28 -39.16 -6.82
C GLU A 462 -27.41 -37.99 -6.33
N GLN A 463 -26.27 -37.70 -6.99
CA GLN A 463 -25.41 -36.54 -6.68
C GLN A 463 -26.17 -35.21 -6.82
N LYS A 464 -27.05 -35.06 -7.82
CA LYS A 464 -27.92 -33.88 -7.98
C LYS A 464 -28.89 -33.73 -6.80
N ARG A 465 -29.57 -34.82 -6.42
CA ARG A 465 -30.47 -34.84 -5.25
C ARG A 465 -29.73 -34.48 -3.97
N VAL A 466 -28.52 -35.03 -3.77
CA VAL A 466 -27.67 -34.74 -2.62
C VAL A 466 -27.25 -33.27 -2.59
N LEU A 467 -26.85 -32.70 -3.73
CA LEU A 467 -26.53 -31.27 -3.81
C LEU A 467 -27.74 -30.40 -3.51
N HIS A 468 -28.95 -30.78 -3.95
CA HIS A 468 -30.19 -30.09 -3.62
C HIS A 468 -30.54 -30.16 -2.12
N ILE A 469 -30.36 -31.34 -1.50
CA ILE A 469 -30.50 -31.54 -0.05
C ILE A 469 -29.48 -30.69 0.71
N ALA A 470 -28.21 -30.70 0.31
CA ALA A 470 -27.14 -29.92 0.92
C ALA A 470 -27.41 -28.41 0.83
N ARG A 471 -27.85 -27.91 -0.34
CA ARG A 471 -28.26 -26.50 -0.52
C ARG A 471 -29.42 -26.13 0.40
N THR A 472 -30.43 -27.00 0.51
CA THR A 472 -31.59 -26.78 1.38
C THR A 472 -31.20 -26.77 2.85
N ALA A 473 -30.40 -27.76 3.29
CA ALA A 473 -29.89 -27.85 4.66
C ALA A 473 -28.99 -26.65 5.03
N HIS A 474 -28.16 -26.19 4.10
CA HIS A 474 -27.33 -24.99 4.28
C HIS A 474 -28.18 -23.71 4.37
N ALA A 475 -29.20 -23.54 3.52
CA ALA A 475 -30.12 -22.40 3.59
C ALA A 475 -30.92 -22.38 4.90
N VAL A 476 -31.38 -23.54 5.38
CA VAL A 476 -32.01 -23.68 6.71
C VAL A 476 -31.02 -23.31 7.81
N GLY A 477 -29.79 -23.85 7.78
CA GLY A 477 -28.74 -23.51 8.76
C GLY A 477 -28.39 -22.02 8.79
N GLN A 478 -28.35 -21.36 7.62
CA GLN A 478 -28.08 -19.93 7.51
C GLN A 478 -29.24 -19.09 8.09
N THR A 479 -30.50 -19.48 7.84
CA THR A 479 -31.66 -18.78 8.41
C THR A 479 -31.78 -19.00 9.92
N GLU A 480 -31.51 -20.21 10.43
CA GLU A 480 -31.38 -20.49 11.87
C GLU A 480 -30.31 -19.60 12.54
N TRP A 481 -29.13 -19.49 11.93
CA TRP A 481 -28.02 -18.66 12.44
C TRP A 481 -28.37 -17.16 12.49
N LEU A 482 -29.03 -16.65 11.44
CA LEU A 482 -29.54 -15.27 11.39
C LEU A 482 -30.62 -15.03 12.46
N LEU A 483 -31.55 -15.96 12.64
CA LEU A 483 -32.59 -15.90 13.67
C LEU A 483 -31.98 -15.96 15.08
N GLY A 484 -30.94 -16.76 15.30
CA GLY A 484 -30.17 -16.79 16.54
C GLY A 484 -29.51 -15.45 16.86
N HIS A 485 -28.87 -14.82 15.87
CA HIS A 485 -28.30 -13.48 16.00
C HIS A 485 -29.36 -12.42 16.31
N ALA A 486 -30.50 -12.46 15.62
CA ALA A 486 -31.61 -11.56 15.86
C ALA A 486 -32.19 -11.74 17.28
N ARG A 487 -32.39 -12.98 17.75
CA ARG A 487 -32.84 -13.29 19.11
C ARG A 487 -31.86 -12.77 20.17
N HIS A 488 -30.56 -13.04 20.02
CA HIS A 488 -29.54 -12.55 20.95
C HIS A 488 -29.49 -11.01 20.99
N TYR A 489 -29.61 -10.35 19.84
CA TYR A 489 -29.71 -8.89 19.76
C TYR A 489 -30.96 -8.36 20.47
N ILE A 490 -32.14 -8.92 20.19
CA ILE A 490 -33.40 -8.57 20.88
C ILE A 490 -33.28 -8.78 22.39
N GLN A 491 -32.62 -9.85 22.84
CA GLN A 491 -32.41 -10.12 24.25
C GLN A 491 -31.47 -9.09 24.90
N ARG A 492 -30.38 -8.69 24.25
CA ARG A 492 -29.52 -7.59 24.72
C ARG A 492 -30.27 -6.26 24.83
N VAL A 493 -31.15 -5.97 23.86
CA VAL A 493 -32.01 -4.77 23.91
C VAL A 493 -33.00 -4.87 25.09
N LYS A 494 -33.64 -6.03 25.30
CA LYS A 494 -34.58 -6.27 26.41
C LYS A 494 -33.94 -6.19 27.79
N THR A 495 -32.70 -6.65 27.97
CA THR A 495 -32.02 -6.65 29.29
C THR A 495 -31.39 -5.31 29.64
N GLY A 496 -31.54 -4.26 28.81
CA GLY A 496 -30.84 -2.97 28.98
C GLY A 496 -29.32 -3.05 28.75
N ASN A 497 -28.78 -4.25 28.53
CA ASN A 497 -27.34 -4.51 28.36
C ASN A 497 -26.86 -4.29 26.90
N ALA A 498 -27.74 -3.79 26.05
CA ALA A 498 -27.39 -2.97 24.89
C ALA A 498 -27.00 -1.56 25.37
N GLY A 499 -25.91 -1.46 26.14
CA GLY A 499 -25.41 -0.21 26.71
C GLY A 499 -25.39 0.90 25.66
N THR A 500 -26.06 2.01 25.98
CA THR A 500 -26.58 3.04 25.06
C THR A 500 -25.84 3.13 23.74
N ILE A 501 -26.28 2.35 22.76
CA ILE A 501 -25.82 2.50 21.38
C ILE A 501 -26.42 3.82 20.91
N ARG A 502 -25.63 4.91 20.93
CA ARG A 502 -25.90 6.11 20.15
C ARG A 502 -25.85 5.71 18.67
N VAL A 503 -26.95 5.14 18.18
CA VAL A 503 -27.18 4.88 16.76
C VAL A 503 -27.25 6.24 16.09
N LYS A 504 -26.09 6.75 15.62
CA LYS A 504 -26.06 7.89 14.71
C LYS A 504 -26.99 7.56 13.54
N SER A 505 -27.96 8.44 13.27
CA SER A 505 -28.89 8.27 12.14
C SER A 505 -28.10 8.08 10.86
N GLY A 506 -28.40 7.01 10.11
CA GLY A 506 -27.63 6.63 8.91
C GLY A 506 -26.48 5.65 9.14
N SER A 507 -26.29 5.09 10.35
CA SER A 507 -25.32 4.01 10.55
C SER A 507 -25.72 2.73 9.80
N SER A 508 -24.73 1.92 9.38
CA SER A 508 -24.96 0.66 8.66
C SER A 508 -25.81 -0.34 9.47
N GLN A 509 -25.70 -0.31 10.82
CA GLN A 509 -26.56 -1.11 11.71
C GLN A 509 -28.04 -0.70 11.60
N MET A 510 -28.33 0.60 11.49
CA MET A 510 -29.69 1.10 11.29
C MET A 510 -30.26 0.67 9.92
N TYR A 511 -29.43 0.62 8.87
CA TYR A 511 -29.84 0.15 7.55
C TYR A 511 -30.12 -1.37 7.52
N MET A 512 -29.28 -2.17 8.20
CA MET A 512 -29.51 -3.61 8.40
C MET A 512 -30.81 -3.87 9.18
N LEU A 513 -31.07 -3.12 10.26
CA LEU A 513 -32.31 -3.16 11.03
C LEU A 513 -33.53 -2.78 10.17
N TRP A 514 -33.47 -1.64 9.46
CA TRP A 514 -34.56 -1.17 8.61
C TRP A 514 -34.92 -2.18 7.51
N LYS A 515 -33.92 -2.76 6.85
CA LYS A 515 -34.09 -3.76 5.79
C LYS A 515 -34.70 -5.07 6.34
N ALA A 516 -34.35 -5.46 7.56
CA ALA A 516 -34.99 -6.60 8.24
C ALA A 516 -36.45 -6.31 8.65
N THR A 517 -36.73 -5.10 9.16
CA THR A 517 -38.10 -4.73 9.58
C THR A 517 -39.06 -4.51 8.41
N LYS A 518 -38.56 -4.17 7.21
CA LYS A 518 -39.42 -3.97 6.02
C LYS A 518 -40.10 -5.24 5.50
N LEU A 519 -39.68 -6.42 5.94
CA LEU A 519 -40.36 -7.69 5.65
C LEU A 519 -41.61 -7.94 6.51
N ALA A 520 -41.90 -7.08 7.51
CA ALA A 520 -43.05 -7.25 8.39
C ALA A 520 -43.62 -5.92 8.90
N ARG A 521 -44.55 -5.30 8.13
CA ARG A 521 -45.72 -4.55 8.66
C ARG A 521 -46.64 -3.97 7.56
N PRO A 522 -47.95 -3.85 7.82
CA PRO A 522 -48.87 -2.99 7.07
C PRO A 522 -48.83 -1.51 7.52
N VAL A 523 -49.65 -0.70 6.86
CA VAL A 523 -49.77 0.78 6.84
C VAL A 523 -50.41 1.37 8.13
N PRO A 524 -50.24 2.68 8.46
CA PRO A 524 -50.08 3.13 9.85
C PRO A 524 -51.18 4.05 10.42
N GLU A 525 -51.05 4.38 11.72
CA GLU A 525 -51.67 5.54 12.39
C GLU A 525 -50.60 6.47 13.03
N VAL A 526 -51.00 7.70 13.37
CA VAL A 526 -50.18 8.91 13.56
C VAL A 526 -50.87 9.82 14.61
N PRO A 527 -50.21 10.68 15.44
CA PRO A 527 -48.86 10.69 16.06
C PRO A 527 -49.02 10.75 17.63
N PRO A 528 -48.28 11.49 18.52
CA PRO A 528 -47.70 12.87 18.42
C PRO A 528 -46.19 13.01 18.79
N LYS A 529 -45.66 14.25 18.61
CA LYS A 529 -44.31 14.70 19.03
C LYS A 529 -44.20 14.82 20.57
N PRO A 530 -42.98 14.81 21.15
CA PRO A 530 -42.33 16.10 21.45
C PRO A 530 -40.79 16.18 21.28
N GLU A 531 -40.34 17.41 20.99
CA GLU A 531 -39.17 18.17 21.47
C GLU A 531 -37.78 17.52 21.71
N MET A 532 -36.74 18.22 21.24
CA MET A 532 -35.33 18.00 21.55
C MET A 532 -34.76 19.14 22.41
N PRO A 533 -33.77 18.86 23.28
CA PRO A 533 -32.76 19.83 23.67
C PRO A 533 -31.40 19.52 23.01
N SER A 534 -30.73 20.57 22.55
CA SER A 534 -29.36 20.54 22.00
C SER A 534 -28.31 20.26 23.08
N SER A 535 -27.27 19.47 22.77
CA SER A 535 -26.01 19.48 23.53
C SER A 535 -24.79 19.49 22.63
N GLN A 536 -23.84 20.36 22.97
CA GLN A 536 -22.63 20.66 22.21
C GLN A 536 -21.67 19.47 22.20
N VAL A 537 -20.99 19.25 21.07
CA VAL A 537 -19.84 18.35 20.99
C VAL A 537 -18.57 19.18 21.15
N ARG A 538 -17.71 18.79 22.10
CA ARG A 538 -16.32 19.27 22.15
C ARG A 538 -15.49 18.40 21.23
N ASP A 539 -14.84 19.01 20.24
CA ASP A 539 -13.79 18.34 19.48
C ASP A 539 -12.55 18.17 20.36
N ILE A 540 -11.98 16.97 20.36
CA ILE A 540 -10.68 16.67 20.98
C ILE A 540 -9.71 16.40 19.85
N ASP A 541 -8.78 17.32 19.66
CA ASP A 541 -7.69 17.23 18.69
C ASP A 541 -6.65 16.20 19.14
N TRP A 542 -6.25 15.32 18.22
CA TRP A 542 -5.24 14.26 18.43
C TRP A 542 -4.06 14.38 17.46
N SER A 543 -3.79 15.58 16.92
CA SER A 543 -2.76 15.81 15.88
C SER A 543 -1.37 16.24 16.40
N ALA A 544 -0.72 15.39 17.19
CA ALA A 544 0.73 15.45 17.46
C ALA A 544 1.28 14.02 17.67
N PRO A 545 2.47 13.65 17.12
CA PRO A 545 3.65 14.50 17.01
C PRO A 545 4.23 14.65 15.60
N ASN A 546 4.38 15.90 15.14
CA ASN A 546 5.25 16.28 14.02
C ASN A 546 5.70 17.75 14.20
N ARG A 547 6.33 18.04 15.36
CA ARG A 547 7.00 19.33 15.65
C ARG A 547 8.20 19.10 16.55
N LEU A 548 9.38 18.95 15.95
CA LEU A 548 10.70 19.08 16.59
C LEU A 548 11.79 19.04 15.50
N GLU A 549 11.97 20.17 14.82
CA GLU A 549 13.17 20.57 14.06
C GLU A 549 13.05 22.10 13.83
N GLU A 550 14.19 22.82 13.75
CA GLU A 550 14.35 24.30 13.76
C GLU A 550 14.20 24.96 15.16
N ALA A 551 15.13 25.77 15.68
CA ALA A 551 16.47 26.20 15.21
C ALA A 551 17.40 26.56 16.43
N PRO A 552 18.74 26.71 16.25
CA PRO A 552 19.68 26.96 17.36
C PRO A 552 20.06 28.44 17.60
N ASP A 553 20.80 28.65 18.70
CA ASP A 553 21.64 29.80 19.07
C ASP A 553 21.01 31.17 19.36
N THR A 554 21.00 31.57 20.64
CA THR A 554 21.98 32.56 21.17
C THR A 554 21.96 32.76 22.70
N GLN A 555 23.14 33.05 23.25
CA GLN A 555 23.43 33.74 24.53
C GLN A 555 22.91 33.18 25.87
N LEU A 556 23.85 32.67 26.68
CA LEU A 556 24.28 33.42 27.88
C LEU A 556 25.64 32.90 28.40
N ALA A 557 26.60 33.81 28.56
CA ALA A 557 27.85 33.54 29.26
C ALA A 557 27.78 34.14 30.66
N GLN A 558 28.17 33.38 31.69
CA GLN A 558 29.15 33.77 32.72
C GLN A 558 29.24 32.74 33.87
N LYS A 559 30.50 32.49 34.31
CA LYS A 559 30.94 32.22 35.70
C LYS A 559 30.21 31.13 36.53
N HIS A 560 30.87 30.09 37.07
CA HIS A 560 32.10 30.12 37.87
C HIS A 560 32.80 28.74 37.96
N MET A 561 34.12 28.76 37.85
CA MET A 561 35.13 28.01 38.65
C MET A 561 34.76 26.67 39.32
N SER A 562 35.54 25.63 38.97
CA SER A 562 36.32 24.86 39.96
C SER A 562 37.54 24.21 39.30
N THR A 563 38.67 24.22 40.03
CA THR A 563 40.01 23.83 39.58
C THR A 563 40.50 22.55 40.27
N SER A 564 41.01 21.58 39.51
CA SER A 564 42.11 20.66 39.89
C SER A 564 42.52 19.84 38.66
N ASN A 565 43.69 20.03 38.04
CA ASN A 565 45.06 19.62 38.42
C ASN A 565 45.28 18.12 38.65
N ILE A 566 46.06 17.51 37.74
CA ILE A 566 47.12 16.46 37.80
C ILE A 566 47.30 16.07 36.31
N GLN A 567 48.32 16.42 35.52
CA GLN A 567 49.79 16.54 35.65
C GLN A 567 50.58 15.24 35.35
N SER A 568 51.69 15.38 34.60
CA SER A 568 52.60 14.37 34.01
C SER A 568 52.13 13.67 32.73
N GLY A 569 52.97 13.42 31.70
CA GLY A 569 54.36 13.84 31.46
C GLY A 569 55.03 13.11 30.25
N PHE A 570 56.21 13.60 29.80
CA PHE A 570 57.08 13.11 28.69
C PHE A 570 56.61 13.45 27.24
N LEU A 571 57.34 14.24 26.41
CA LEU A 571 58.69 14.14 25.78
C LEU A 571 58.71 13.22 24.52
N SER A 572 59.36 13.53 23.37
CA SER A 572 60.16 14.71 22.95
C SER A 572 60.21 14.93 21.41
N GLU A 573 60.56 16.16 21.01
CA GLU A 573 61.31 16.70 19.84
C GLU A 573 61.44 15.97 18.47
N LYS A 574 61.20 16.76 17.40
CA LYS A 574 62.15 17.21 16.31
C LYS A 574 61.32 17.89 15.18
N GLN A 575 61.49 19.16 14.77
CA GLN A 575 62.61 19.84 14.06
C GLN A 575 63.17 19.03 12.88
N SER A 576 63.28 19.50 11.64
CA SER A 576 63.04 20.83 11.02
C SER A 576 62.50 20.61 9.56
N GLU A 577 62.45 21.52 8.55
CA GLU A 577 63.01 22.86 8.31
C GLU A 577 62.21 23.65 7.22
N LEU A 578 62.78 24.74 6.69
CA LEU A 578 62.30 25.59 5.57
C LEU A 578 63.55 26.06 4.78
N PRO A 579 63.47 26.39 3.47
CA PRO A 579 63.15 27.75 2.97
C PRO A 579 62.42 27.72 1.59
N SER A 580 62.11 28.77 0.82
CA SER A 580 62.01 30.26 0.95
C SER A 580 61.11 30.80 -0.19
N GLN A 581 60.80 32.10 -0.20
CA GLN A 581 60.32 32.84 -1.39
C GLN A 581 61.47 33.62 -2.09
N PRO A 582 61.22 34.45 -3.14
CA PRO A 582 60.77 35.84 -2.89
C PRO A 582 59.78 36.51 -3.91
N GLU A 583 58.82 37.26 -3.35
CA GLU A 583 58.46 38.69 -3.61
C GLU A 583 57.82 39.26 -4.91
N SER A 584 57.04 40.35 -4.64
CA SER A 584 56.53 41.46 -5.48
C SER A 584 55.28 41.22 -6.37
N GLY A 585 54.26 42.10 -6.42
CA GLY A 585 53.90 43.24 -5.55
C GLY A 585 52.93 44.25 -6.22
N VAL A 586 52.06 44.93 -5.43
CA VAL A 586 51.43 46.27 -5.71
C VAL A 586 50.38 46.29 -6.87
N SER A 587 49.18 46.93 -6.87
CA SER A 587 48.56 48.02 -6.07
C SER A 587 47.00 48.07 -6.18
N GLN A 588 46.38 48.82 -5.25
CA GLN A 588 45.18 49.69 -5.39
C GLN A 588 43.73 49.17 -5.60
N GLU A 589 42.93 49.47 -4.57
CA GLU A 589 41.48 49.76 -4.49
C GLU A 589 41.04 50.98 -5.37
N PRO A 590 39.73 51.32 -5.58
CA PRO A 590 38.66 51.31 -4.55
C PRO A 590 37.21 50.96 -4.98
N GLY A 591 36.32 50.84 -3.98
CA GLY A 591 34.91 51.25 -4.11
C GLY A 591 33.83 50.19 -3.88
N GLU A 592 33.46 49.95 -2.61
CA GLU A 592 32.14 49.37 -2.28
C GLU A 592 30.99 50.32 -2.64
N PRO A 593 29.75 49.79 -2.71
CA PRO A 593 28.84 50.14 -1.61
C PRO A 593 28.12 48.95 -0.95
N SER A 594 28.29 48.91 0.37
CA SER A 594 27.43 48.37 1.45
C SER A 594 26.15 47.59 1.09
N ALA A 595 26.02 46.41 1.69
CA ALA A 595 24.83 45.55 1.63
C ALA A 595 23.68 45.93 2.58
N TRP A 596 23.60 47.18 3.06
CA TRP A 596 22.56 47.62 4.00
C TRP A 596 21.41 48.44 3.38
N ASP A 597 21.58 48.99 2.17
CA ASP A 597 20.60 49.92 1.54
C ASP A 597 19.45 49.24 0.77
N ARG A 598 19.03 48.01 1.14
CA ARG A 598 17.92 47.28 0.46
C ARG A 598 16.98 46.52 1.39
N LEU A 599 16.74 47.04 2.60
CA LEU A 599 15.88 46.40 3.59
C LEU A 599 14.75 47.28 4.15
N GLU A 600 14.42 48.40 3.50
CA GLU A 600 13.38 49.34 3.99
C GLU A 600 12.38 49.82 2.92
N GLU A 601 12.09 49.02 1.89
CA GLU A 601 11.01 49.35 0.91
C GLU A 601 10.15 48.13 0.50
N ALA A 602 9.66 47.37 1.50
CA ALA A 602 8.68 46.30 1.26
C ALA A 602 7.63 46.10 2.38
N MET A 603 7.60 46.96 3.40
CA MET A 603 6.69 46.87 4.54
C MET A 603 5.41 47.73 4.39
N GLU A 604 4.72 47.66 3.25
CA GLU A 604 3.34 48.19 3.19
C GLU A 604 2.41 47.50 2.16
N THR A 605 2.13 46.20 2.32
CA THR A 605 0.92 45.61 1.70
C THR A 605 0.10 44.76 2.67
N LYS A 606 -1.16 45.17 2.88
CA LYS A 606 -2.14 44.46 3.72
C LYS A 606 -2.48 43.08 3.12
N PRO A 607 -2.67 42.02 3.94
CA PRO A 607 -2.89 40.67 3.43
C PRO A 607 -4.26 40.52 2.75
N LYS A 608 -4.26 40.32 1.42
CA LYS A 608 -5.46 39.88 0.67
C LYS A 608 -5.79 38.42 1.00
N LYS A 609 -6.57 38.21 2.06
CA LYS A 609 -7.27 36.92 2.26
C LYS A 609 -8.16 36.62 1.05
N ASN A 610 -8.34 35.33 0.75
CA ASN A 610 -9.22 34.77 -0.30
C ASN A 610 -8.81 34.96 -1.79
N LYS A 611 -7.54 34.70 -2.14
CA LYS A 611 -7.18 34.27 -3.52
C LYS A 611 -6.51 32.89 -3.63
N SER A 612 -5.90 32.37 -2.56
CA SER A 612 -5.28 31.03 -2.56
C SER A 612 -6.32 29.91 -2.59
N LYS A 613 -7.40 29.99 -1.80
CA LYS A 613 -8.47 28.98 -1.79
C LYS A 613 -9.11 28.80 -3.18
N THR A 614 -9.32 29.88 -3.93
CA THR A 614 -9.90 29.79 -5.28
C THR A 614 -8.95 29.05 -6.22
N LYS A 615 -7.66 29.39 -6.23
CA LYS A 615 -6.65 28.67 -7.03
C LYS A 615 -6.46 27.21 -6.62
N ILE A 616 -6.51 26.90 -5.32
CA ILE A 616 -6.44 25.51 -4.83
C ILE A 616 -7.67 24.74 -5.32
N ASN A 617 -8.87 25.31 -5.21
CA ASN A 617 -10.08 24.68 -5.72
C ASN A 617 -10.07 24.54 -7.26
N GLU A 618 -9.61 25.55 -8.01
CA GLU A 618 -9.46 25.48 -9.47
C GLU A 618 -8.46 24.39 -9.89
N VAL A 619 -7.32 24.27 -9.22
CA VAL A 619 -6.31 23.23 -9.50
C VAL A 619 -6.83 21.85 -9.09
N LEU A 620 -7.48 21.71 -7.92
CA LEU A 620 -8.05 20.43 -7.49
C LEU A 620 -9.21 19.99 -8.39
N GLU A 621 -10.07 20.91 -8.83
CA GLU A 621 -11.17 20.59 -9.75
C GLU A 621 -10.65 20.30 -11.17
N THR A 622 -9.58 20.97 -11.62
CA THR A 622 -8.88 20.60 -12.87
C THR A 622 -8.27 19.20 -12.76
N ILE A 623 -7.63 18.85 -11.64
CA ILE A 623 -7.10 17.49 -11.37
C ILE A 623 -8.23 16.45 -11.24
N ARG A 624 -9.45 16.87 -10.90
CA ARG A 624 -10.62 15.99 -10.77
C ARG A 624 -11.40 15.80 -12.08
N ILE A 625 -11.27 16.74 -13.01
CA ILE A 625 -11.87 16.71 -14.35
C ILE A 625 -10.95 15.97 -15.37
N MET A 626 -9.65 15.87 -15.08
CA MET A 626 -8.60 15.24 -15.93
C MET A 626 -8.12 13.87 -15.43
#